data_AF-A0A962SKC4-F1
#
_entry.id   AF-A0A962SKC4-F1
#
_cell.length_a   1.000
_cell.length_b   1.000
_cell.length_c   1.000
_cell.angle_alpha   90.00
_cell.angle_beta   90.00
_cell.angle_gamma   90.00
#
_symmetry.space_group_name_H-M   'P 1'
#
loop_
_entity.id
_entity.type
_entity.pdbx_description
1 polymer ?
#
loop_
_entity_poly.entity_id
_entity_poly.type
_entity_poly.pdbx_seq_one_letter_code
_entity_poly.pdbx_strand_id
1 'polypeptide(L)'
;MSFSAWVMANEAVIRVTFFSLVFALVGIWELRSPSRELHFSKRARWLNNLSLVVLNTLILRLLFPAAAVGVALYSESRDWGLLRLLPVADWLLILLAVVILDFVIWLQHVMV
;
A
#
# COMPACT_ATOMS: atom_id res chain seq x y z
N MET A 1 25.27 -16.12 -3.52
CA MET A 1 24.17 -15.14 -3.73
C MET A 1 24.76 -13.75 -3.64
N SER A 2 24.37 -12.83 -4.53
CA SER A 2 24.71 -11.42 -4.35
C SER A 2 24.03 -10.87 -3.09
N PHE A 3 24.65 -9.87 -2.45
CA PHE A 3 24.07 -9.20 -1.28
C PHE A 3 22.65 -8.68 -1.58
N SER A 4 22.44 -8.11 -2.76
CA SER A 4 21.12 -7.65 -3.22
C SER A 4 20.09 -8.78 -3.26
N ALA A 5 20.45 -9.96 -3.77
CA ALA A 5 19.53 -11.10 -3.83
C ALA A 5 19.16 -11.61 -2.42
N TRP A 6 20.10 -11.59 -1.48
CA TRP A 6 19.82 -11.96 -0.09
C TRP A 6 18.87 -10.96 0.58
N VAL A 7 19.08 -9.65 0.36
CA VAL A 7 18.21 -8.59 0.90
C VAL A 7 16.79 -8.73 0.35
N MET A 8 16.63 -8.92 -0.97
CA MET A 8 15.31 -9.10 -1.59
C MET A 8 14.60 -10.35 -1.05
N ALA A 9 15.32 -11.46 -0.85
CA ALA A 9 14.74 -12.69 -0.31
C ALA A 9 14.28 -12.55 1.15
N ASN A 10 14.90 -11.67 1.93
CA ASN A 10 14.61 -11.49 3.36
C ASN A 10 13.94 -10.14 3.66
N GLU A 11 13.48 -9.41 2.64
CA GLU A 11 13.03 -8.02 2.73
C GLU A 11 11.94 -7.85 3.81
N ALA A 12 10.94 -8.74 3.83
CA ALA A 12 9.85 -8.68 4.79
C ALA A 12 10.34 -8.84 6.24
N VAL A 13 11.26 -9.79 6.48
CA VAL A 13 11.84 -10.07 7.80
C VAL A 13 12.68 -8.88 8.26
N ILE A 14 13.52 -8.35 7.37
CA ILE A 14 14.36 -7.17 7.65
C ILE A 14 13.47 -6.00 8.05
N ARG A 15 12.43 -5.70 7.26
CA ARG A 15 11.55 -4.55 7.47
C ARG A 15 10.80 -4.65 8.81
N VAL A 16 10.25 -5.81 9.14
CA VAL A 16 9.57 -6.06 10.43
C VAL A 16 10.56 -5.97 11.60
N THR A 17 11.76 -6.53 11.45
CA THR A 17 12.81 -6.49 12.49
C THR A 17 13.21 -5.05 12.82
N PHE A 18 13.51 -4.24 11.80
CA PHE A 18 13.86 -2.83 12.00
C PHE A 18 12.69 -2.02 12.58
N PHE A 19 11.47 -2.24 12.08
CA PHE A 19 10.28 -1.58 12.62
C PHE A 19 10.11 -1.88 14.12
N SER A 20 10.13 -3.16 14.51
CA SER A 20 9.97 -3.58 15.90
C SER A 20 11.10 -3.08 16.79
N LEU A 21 12.34 -3.08 16.30
CA LEU A 21 13.51 -2.62 17.04
C LEU A 21 13.44 -1.11 17.32
N VAL A 22 13.17 -0.31 16.30
CA VAL A 22 13.01 1.15 16.46
C VAL A 22 11.81 1.46 17.37
N PHE A 23 10.69 0.77 17.17
CA PHE A 23 9.49 0.93 18.00
C PHE A 23 9.77 0.63 19.47
N ALA A 24 10.50 -0.46 19.76
CA ALA A 24 10.90 -0.79 21.13
C ALA A 24 11.86 0.26 21.73
N LEU A 25 12.84 0.73 20.96
CA LEU A 25 13.77 1.77 21.41
C LEU A 25 13.04 3.07 21.77
N VAL A 26 12.16 3.54 20.89
CA VAL A 26 11.35 4.75 21.12
C VAL A 26 10.39 4.53 22.29
N GLY A 27 9.80 3.34 22.42
CA GLY A 27 8.96 2.98 23.54
C GLY A 27 9.66 3.01 24.89
N ILE A 28 10.87 2.46 24.96
CA ILE A 28 11.72 2.50 26.17
C ILE A 28 12.13 3.93 26.47
N TRP A 29 12.47 4.74 25.46
CA TRP A 29 12.75 6.16 25.65
C TRP A 29 11.55 6.89 26.24
N GLU A 30 10.35 6.70 25.69
CA GLU A 30 9.13 7.33 26.19
C GLU A 30 8.82 6.98 27.66
N LEU A 31 9.26 5.83 28.15
CA LEU A 31 9.16 5.45 29.56
C LEU A 31 10.15 6.22 30.45
N ARG A 32 11.35 6.51 29.95
CA ARG A 32 12.42 7.17 30.72
C ARG A 32 12.36 8.69 30.71
N SER A 33 11.92 9.30 29.61
CA SER A 33 11.84 10.75 29.46
C SER A 33 10.62 11.13 28.62
N PRO A 34 9.43 11.20 29.24
CA PRO A 34 8.21 11.60 28.54
C PRO A 34 8.31 13.08 28.15
N SER A 35 8.26 13.36 26.85
CA SER A 35 8.42 14.71 26.31
C SER A 35 7.14 15.55 26.34
N ARG A 36 5.96 14.94 26.61
CA ARG A 36 4.65 15.63 26.67
C ARG A 36 3.76 15.03 27.74
N GLU A 37 2.93 15.86 28.36
CA GLU A 37 1.86 15.40 29.25
C GLU A 37 0.83 14.58 28.46
N LEU A 38 0.37 13.46 29.04
CA LEU A 38 -0.54 12.53 28.39
C LEU A 38 -1.98 13.01 28.54
N HIS A 39 -2.58 13.53 27.47
CA HIS A 39 -4.03 13.82 27.44
C HIS A 39 -4.90 12.57 27.25
N PHE A 40 -4.32 11.46 26.78
CA PHE A 40 -5.00 10.18 26.52
C PHE A 40 -4.21 9.01 27.10
N SER A 41 -4.88 7.88 27.34
CA SER A 41 -4.22 6.69 27.88
C SER A 41 -3.15 6.16 26.91
N LYS A 42 -1.95 5.87 27.45
CA LYS A 42 -0.82 5.32 26.67
C LYS A 42 -1.21 4.07 25.89
N ARG A 43 -1.99 3.18 26.53
CA ARG A 43 -2.47 1.93 25.90
C ARG A 43 -3.35 2.18 24.68
N ALA A 44 -4.31 3.11 24.77
CA ALA A 44 -5.18 3.42 23.64
C ALA A 44 -4.38 4.02 22.46
N ARG A 45 -3.43 4.92 22.75
CA ARG A 45 -2.59 5.53 21.72
C ARG A 45 -1.70 4.51 21.01
N TRP A 46 -1.15 3.55 21.75
CA TRP A 46 -0.35 2.47 21.20
C TRP A 46 -1.19 1.49 20.38
N LEU A 47 -2.33 1.03 20.92
CA LEU A 47 -3.25 0.13 20.22
C LEU A 47 -3.75 0.76 18.92
N ASN A 48 -4.19 2.01 18.92
CA ASN A 48 -4.68 2.67 17.71
C ASN A 48 -3.61 2.75 16.62
N ASN A 49 -2.39 3.19 16.97
CA ASN A 49 -1.32 3.31 15.98
C ASN A 49 -0.87 1.95 15.43
N LEU A 50 -0.71 0.94 16.29
CA LEU A 50 -0.32 -0.40 15.84
C LEU A 50 -1.41 -1.04 14.98
N SER A 51 -2.67 -0.87 15.37
CA SER A 51 -3.83 -1.37 14.61
C SER A 51 -3.93 -0.70 13.25
N LEU A 52 -3.73 0.62 13.17
CA LEU A 52 -3.72 1.35 11.90
C LEU A 52 -2.61 0.86 10.97
N VAL A 53 -1.39 0.63 11.47
CA VAL A 53 -0.28 0.11 10.66
C VAL A 53 -0.58 -1.28 10.12
N VAL A 54 -1.08 -2.19 10.97
CA VAL A 54 -1.43 -3.56 10.58
C VAL A 54 -2.58 -3.56 9.59
N LEU A 55 -3.67 -2.84 9.88
CA LEU A 55 -4.83 -2.75 9.00
C LEU A 55 -4.46 -2.14 7.66
N ASN A 56 -3.72 -1.03 7.64
CA ASN A 56 -3.30 -0.41 6.39
C ASN A 56 -2.48 -1.39 5.52
N THR A 57 -1.54 -2.11 6.14
CA THR A 57 -0.72 -3.09 5.42
C THR A 57 -1.56 -4.24 4.87
N LEU A 58 -2.47 -4.80 5.67
CA LEU A 58 -3.35 -5.90 5.24
C LEU A 58 -4.32 -5.46 4.15
N ILE A 59 -4.95 -4.29 4.31
CA ILE A 59 -5.86 -3.70 3.34
C ILE A 59 -5.15 -3.50 2.01
N LEU A 60 -3.99 -2.84 2.00
CA LEU A 60 -3.24 -2.64 0.77
C LEU A 60 -2.81 -3.96 0.14
N ARG A 61 -2.34 -4.92 0.94
CA ARG A 61 -1.81 -6.18 0.40
C ARG A 61 -2.88 -7.16 -0.05
N LEU A 62 -4.07 -7.12 0.54
CA LEU A 62 -5.21 -7.97 0.17
C LEU A 62 -6.08 -7.28 -0.86
N LEU A 63 -6.52 -6.06 -0.60
CA LEU A 63 -7.48 -5.38 -1.45
C LEU A 63 -6.83 -4.87 -2.73
N PHE A 64 -5.61 -4.32 -2.75
CA PHE A 64 -5.13 -3.72 -4.00
C PHE A 64 -4.80 -4.77 -5.08
N PRO A 65 -4.04 -5.86 -4.77
CA PRO A 65 -3.81 -6.92 -5.74
C PRO A 65 -5.09 -7.69 -6.09
N ALA A 66 -5.91 -8.06 -5.10
CA ALA A 66 -7.13 -8.83 -5.36
C ALA A 66 -8.24 -7.98 -5.99
N ALA A 67 -8.34 -6.69 -5.68
CA ALA A 67 -9.34 -5.82 -6.31
C ALA A 67 -8.93 -5.48 -7.73
N ALA A 68 -7.67 -5.14 -8.03
CA ALA A 68 -7.28 -4.83 -9.41
C ALA A 68 -7.44 -6.05 -10.32
N VAL A 69 -6.91 -7.21 -9.91
CA VAL A 69 -7.02 -8.46 -10.69
C VAL A 69 -8.47 -8.97 -10.70
N GLY A 70 -9.16 -8.93 -9.57
CA GLY A 70 -10.56 -9.36 -9.46
C GLY A 70 -11.51 -8.49 -10.28
N VAL A 71 -11.32 -7.17 -10.29
CA VAL A 71 -12.09 -6.24 -11.13
C VAL A 71 -11.77 -6.45 -12.60
N ALA A 72 -10.51 -6.71 -12.97
CA ALA A 72 -10.16 -7.06 -14.35
C ALA A 72 -10.88 -8.33 -14.82
N LEU A 73 -10.77 -9.44 -14.06
CA LEU A 73 -11.44 -10.71 -14.38
C LEU A 73 -12.96 -10.58 -14.41
N TYR A 74 -13.54 -9.87 -13.44
CA TYR A 74 -14.98 -9.62 -13.40
C TYR A 74 -15.46 -8.79 -14.59
N SER A 75 -14.70 -7.75 -14.97
CA SER A 75 -15.04 -6.89 -16.11
C SER A 75 -14.91 -7.65 -17.42
N GLU A 76 -13.88 -8.49 -17.56
CA GLU A 76 -13.70 -9.40 -18.69
C GLU A 76 -14.88 -10.37 -18.82
N SER A 77 -15.30 -11.01 -17.71
CA SER A 77 -16.41 -11.97 -17.70
C SER A 77 -17.78 -11.38 -18.06
N ARG A 78 -17.94 -10.06 -17.95
CA ARG A 78 -19.19 -9.33 -18.22
C ARG A 78 -19.08 -8.40 -19.41
N ASP A 79 -18.02 -8.53 -20.20
CA ASP A 79 -17.82 -7.71 -21.38
C ASP A 79 -17.74 -6.19 -21.07
N TRP A 80 -17.41 -5.82 -19.83
CA TRP A 80 -17.34 -4.45 -19.34
C TRP A 80 -16.00 -3.78 -19.69
N GLY A 81 -16.07 -2.58 -20.27
CA GLY A 81 -14.90 -1.72 -20.51
C GLY A 81 -15.06 -0.82 -21.74
N LEU A 82 -14.78 0.48 -21.60
CA LEU A 82 -14.90 1.45 -22.71
C LEU A 82 -13.89 1.16 -23.83
N LEU A 83 -12.66 0.79 -23.47
CA LEU A 83 -11.58 0.52 -24.42
C LEU A 83 -11.86 -0.73 -25.27
N ARG A 84 -12.64 -1.68 -24.75
CA ARG A 84 -13.02 -2.89 -25.47
C ARG A 84 -13.93 -2.63 -26.67
N LEU A 85 -14.66 -1.51 -26.68
CA LEU A 85 -15.51 -1.11 -27.80
C LEU A 85 -14.69 -0.67 -29.02
N LEU A 86 -13.39 -0.42 -28.86
CA LEU A 86 -12.51 0.00 -29.94
C LEU A 86 -11.98 -1.24 -30.69
N PRO A 87 -12.27 -1.38 -31.99
CA PRO A 87 -11.79 -2.52 -32.80
C PRO A 87 -10.34 -2.29 -33.24
N VAL A 88 -9.41 -2.23 -32.30
CA VAL A 88 -7.97 -2.02 -32.53
C VAL A 88 -7.14 -3.13 -31.89
N ALA A 89 -5.86 -3.21 -32.26
CA ALA A 89 -4.94 -4.22 -31.72
C ALA A 89 -4.71 -4.05 -30.20
N ASP A 90 -4.55 -5.16 -29.48
CA ASP A 90 -4.42 -5.19 -28.02
C ASP A 90 -3.29 -4.30 -27.48
N TRP A 91 -2.15 -4.26 -28.17
CA TRP A 91 -1.03 -3.41 -27.76
C TRP A 91 -1.39 -1.91 -27.76
N LEU A 92 -2.29 -1.48 -28.66
CA LEU A 92 -2.77 -0.10 -28.73
C LEU A 92 -3.78 0.18 -27.62
N LEU A 93 -4.63 -0.80 -27.26
CA LEU A 93 -5.52 -0.70 -26.10
C LEU A 93 -4.73 -0.54 -24.81
N ILE A 94 -3.64 -1.30 -24.64
CA ILE A 94 -2.75 -1.21 -23.48
C ILE A 94 -2.10 0.18 -23.42
N LEU A 95 -1.55 0.66 -24.54
CA LEU A 95 -0.95 1.99 -24.60
C LEU A 95 -1.95 3.08 -24.22
N LEU A 96 -3.16 3.02 -24.78
CA LEU A 96 -4.22 3.98 -24.51
C LEU A 96 -4.68 3.93 -23.04
N ALA A 97 -4.79 2.73 -22.45
CA ALA A 97 -5.12 2.55 -21.05
C ALA A 97 -4.10 3.24 -20.13
N VAL A 98 -2.80 3.10 -20.42
CA VAL A 98 -1.73 3.76 -19.65
C VAL A 98 -1.84 5.28 -19.75
N VAL A 99 -1.98 5.82 -20.97
CA VAL A 99 -2.10 7.29 -21.19
C VAL A 99 -3.33 7.86 -20.46
N ILE A 100 -4.48 7.18 -20.55
CA ILE A 100 -5.70 7.63 -19.87
C ILE A 100 -5.55 7.53 -18.35
N LEU A 101 -4.97 6.44 -17.84
CA LEU A 101 -4.75 6.26 -16.40
C LEU A 101 -3.87 7.37 -15.83
N ASP A 102 -2.75 7.67 -16.48
CA ASP A 102 -1.84 8.74 -16.08
C ASP A 102 -2.52 10.11 -16.13
N PHE A 103 -3.32 10.37 -17.17
CA PHE A 103 -4.09 11.61 -17.27
C PHE A 103 -5.11 11.74 -16.13
N VAL A 104 -5.81 10.65 -15.77
CA VAL A 104 -6.78 10.65 -14.66
C VAL A 104 -6.08 10.92 -13.32
N ILE A 105 -4.92 10.30 -13.07
CA ILE A 105 -4.14 10.54 -11.85
C ILE A 105 -3.65 11.98 -11.80
N TRP A 106 -3.15 12.52 -12.93
CA TRP A 106 -2.77 13.93 -13.03
C TRP A 106 -3.96 14.85 -12.76
N LEU A 107 -5.13 14.54 -13.32
CA LEU A 107 -6.36 15.32 -13.14
C LEU A 107 -6.81 15.35 -11.68
N GLN A 108 -6.74 14.20 -11.00
CA GLN A 108 -6.99 14.10 -9.56
C GLN A 108 -6.07 15.02 -8.75
N HIS A 109 -4.78 15.08 -9.11
CA HIS A 109 -3.82 15.96 -8.44
C HIS A 109 -4.09 17.45 -8.66
N VAL A 110 -4.66 17.83 -9.81
CA VAL A 110 -4.99 19.23 -10.12
C VAL A 110 -6.31 19.68 -9.49
N MET A 111 -7.28 18.76 -9.36
CA MET A 111 -8.62 19.07 -8.85
C MET A 111 -8.76 19.00 -7.32
N VAL A 112 -7.77 18.42 -6.63
CA VAL A 112 -7.72 18.26 -5.16
C VAL A 112 -6.65 19.19 -4.58
#